data_AF-A0A7X3VWP1-F1
#
_entry.id   AF-A0A7X3VWP1-F1
#
_cell.length_a   1.000
_cell.length_b   1.000
_cell.length_c   1.000
_cell.angle_alpha   90.00
_cell.angle_beta   90.00
_cell.angle_gamma   90.00
#
_symmetry.space_group_name_H-M   'P 1'
#
loop_
_entity.id
_entity.type
_entity.pdbx_description
1 polymer ?
#
loop_
_entity_poly.entity_id
_entity_poly.type
_entity_poly.pdbx_seq_one_letter_code
_entity_poly.pdbx_strand_id
1 'polypeptide(L)'
;MTTTEFKQRTSGIIDVMPEEFDDFELQVKRFQAGEFDETEFLAYRLKQGVYGQRQPDAQMIRVKIPFGGLKADQLDALGEVSAKYVPLNKGHVTTRENIQYHHVKLEDAAHVMRVLGEVGLTTREACGNTVRNVTGCAMAGVCSDELFDVTPYAAAYARYFVRHPYTQALPRKVKTAFSGCARDCAITGIHDVGFIPKVEGGQRGFEIRVGGGTSIMPKIAPTLYDFVPVEEYLKVTEAVLRIFHHTTWLRKNKMKARIKFHIAQVGIDAFRKEVEEELRGDWAQRSFDPTSLLFIEDESLDAPPVNSVYGNGASSSEFEHWVETNVVDQKQTGYKAVNVKLYQGDIQADQFHKLADMARKYAGGRARITHQQNLTFRWVPEGALHSVWEELNEIGFGQSGIHEISDVVSCPGTDSCKLGITSSMGLGRAVMDKIEGMNIDDPLTRRMHVKMSGCPNGCGQHHVADIGFHGAASKAPSGQVPAYELFLGGSYEEGDTRIGLRTRTKVPAKRVPDALEKVIKFYWAYREQGEEFKDFAARLGPKEFEPILQEFKEVGELNRDTLQEYIDWDKTVKYKLERGEGECAV
;
A
#
# COMPACT_ATOMS: atom_id res chain seq x y z
N MET A 1 -33.42 -6.16 -4.47
CA MET A 1 -33.73 -6.45 -3.05
C MET A 1 -33.57 -5.16 -2.28
N THR A 2 -34.48 -4.81 -1.36
CA THR A 2 -34.25 -3.66 -0.47
C THR A 2 -33.06 -3.95 0.46
N THR A 3 -32.34 -2.94 0.95
CA THR A 3 -31.22 -3.08 1.91
C THR A 3 -31.60 -3.98 3.10
N THR A 4 -32.89 -4.00 3.48
CA THR A 4 -33.46 -4.81 4.57
C THR A 4 -33.60 -6.31 4.27
N GLU A 5 -33.58 -6.75 3.00
CA GLU A 5 -33.71 -8.16 2.59
C GLU A 5 -32.36 -8.84 2.30
N PHE A 6 -31.29 -8.06 2.17
CA PHE A 6 -29.94 -8.60 2.02
C PHE A 6 -29.51 -9.23 3.34
N LYS A 7 -29.48 -10.56 3.39
CA LYS A 7 -28.95 -11.30 4.55
C LYS A 7 -27.44 -11.09 4.64
N GLN A 8 -27.02 -10.03 5.35
CA GLN A 8 -25.63 -9.90 5.78
C GLN A 8 -25.27 -11.13 6.62
N ARG A 9 -24.35 -11.96 6.11
CA ARG A 9 -23.76 -13.03 6.91
C ARG A 9 -22.79 -12.46 7.95
N THR A 10 -22.25 -11.25 7.74
CA THR A 10 -21.34 -10.55 8.65
C THR A 10 -21.46 -9.02 8.52
N SER A 11 -21.25 -8.27 9.62
CA SER A 11 -21.14 -6.80 9.60
C SER A 11 -19.73 -6.38 9.20
N GLY A 12 -19.58 -5.75 8.02
CA GLY A 12 -18.33 -5.15 7.56
C GLY A 12 -17.96 -3.86 8.31
N ILE A 13 -16.75 -3.33 8.06
CA ILE A 13 -16.34 -2.02 8.60
C ILE A 13 -17.12 -0.90 7.92
N ILE A 14 -17.22 -0.97 6.58
CA ILE A 14 -17.98 -0.02 5.77
C ILE A 14 -19.29 -0.69 5.40
N ASP A 15 -20.40 0.04 5.53
CA ASP A 15 -21.71 -0.48 5.15
C ASP A 15 -21.77 -0.79 3.66
N VAL A 16 -22.26 -1.99 3.36
CA VAL A 16 -22.53 -2.46 1.99
C VAL A 16 -23.96 -2.05 1.62
N MET A 17 -24.11 -1.41 0.47
CA MET A 17 -25.40 -0.99 -0.08
C MET A 17 -25.70 -1.84 -1.32
N PRO A 18 -26.54 -2.88 -1.22
CA PRO A 18 -26.79 -3.82 -2.32
C PRO A 18 -27.28 -3.15 -3.61
N GLU A 19 -28.04 -2.06 -3.47
CA GLU A 19 -28.50 -1.23 -4.57
C GLU A 19 -27.36 -0.65 -5.44
N GLU A 20 -26.14 -0.48 -4.89
CA GLU A 20 -24.97 -0.03 -5.66
C GLU A 20 -24.54 -1.07 -6.71
N PHE A 21 -24.82 -2.36 -6.48
CA PHE A 21 -24.48 -3.42 -7.44
C PHE A 21 -25.40 -3.39 -8.65
N ASP A 22 -26.70 -3.23 -8.40
CA ASP A 22 -27.72 -3.17 -9.43
C ASP A 22 -27.62 -1.86 -10.22
N ASP A 23 -27.34 -0.73 -9.55
CA ASP A 23 -27.03 0.53 -10.22
C ASP A 23 -25.78 0.40 -11.09
N PHE A 24 -24.70 -0.20 -10.59
CA PHE A 24 -23.47 -0.36 -11.37
C PHE A 24 -23.72 -1.20 -12.64
N GLU A 25 -24.43 -2.33 -12.52
CA GLU A 25 -24.80 -3.16 -13.66
C GLU A 25 -25.64 -2.38 -14.69
N LEU A 26 -26.61 -1.58 -14.23
CA LEU A 26 -27.41 -0.72 -15.10
C LEU A 26 -26.55 0.33 -15.81
N GLN A 27 -25.65 1.01 -15.09
CA GLN A 27 -24.78 2.02 -15.69
C GLN A 27 -23.82 1.41 -16.71
N VAL A 28 -23.32 0.19 -16.48
CA VAL A 28 -22.51 -0.56 -17.46
C VAL A 28 -23.32 -0.83 -18.74
N LYS A 29 -24.57 -1.31 -18.62
CA LYS A 29 -25.45 -1.55 -19.78
C LYS A 29 -25.72 -0.28 -20.57
N ARG A 30 -26.00 0.84 -19.90
CA ARG A 30 -26.20 2.15 -20.54
C ARG A 30 -24.95 2.63 -21.26
N PHE A 31 -23.77 2.47 -20.64
CA PHE A 31 -22.49 2.77 -21.28
C PHE A 31 -22.26 1.93 -22.54
N GLN A 32 -22.50 0.62 -22.48
CA GLN A 32 -22.38 -0.28 -23.63
C GLN A 32 -23.39 0.02 -24.74
N ALA A 33 -24.57 0.55 -24.40
CA ALA A 33 -25.57 1.03 -25.35
C ALA A 33 -25.24 2.40 -25.96
N GLY A 34 -24.17 3.06 -25.52
CA GLY A 34 -23.79 4.40 -25.98
C GLY A 34 -24.59 5.55 -25.36
N GLU A 35 -25.32 5.29 -24.28
CA GLU A 35 -26.17 6.28 -23.58
C GLU A 35 -25.43 7.02 -22.45
N PHE A 36 -24.19 6.65 -22.17
CA PHE A 36 -23.37 7.22 -21.09
C PHE A 36 -22.02 7.66 -21.66
N ASP A 37 -21.70 8.95 -21.55
CA ASP A 37 -20.41 9.49 -22.00
C ASP A 37 -19.22 8.79 -21.33
N GLU A 38 -18.13 8.58 -22.07
CA GLU A 38 -16.95 7.86 -21.58
C GLU A 38 -16.30 8.55 -20.38
N THR A 39 -16.22 9.88 -20.39
CA THR A 39 -15.62 10.67 -19.30
C THR A 39 -16.49 10.60 -18.05
N GLU A 40 -17.81 10.73 -18.21
CA GLU A 40 -18.76 10.63 -17.10
C GLU A 40 -18.79 9.21 -16.51
N PHE A 41 -18.83 8.18 -17.37
CA PHE A 41 -18.79 6.78 -16.94
C PHE A 41 -17.47 6.46 -16.24
N LEU A 42 -16.34 6.98 -16.73
CA LEU A 42 -15.05 6.85 -16.08
C LEU A 42 -15.05 7.48 -14.69
N ALA A 43 -15.56 8.70 -14.52
CA ALA A 43 -15.69 9.33 -13.22
C ALA A 43 -16.61 8.53 -12.28
N TYR A 44 -17.69 7.94 -12.80
CA TYR A 44 -18.61 7.08 -12.05
C TYR A 44 -17.93 5.78 -11.60
N ARG A 45 -17.42 4.96 -12.51
CA ARG A 45 -16.86 3.63 -12.21
C ARG A 45 -15.62 3.68 -11.33
N LEU A 46 -14.81 4.75 -11.44
CA LEU A 46 -13.67 4.96 -10.55
C LEU A 46 -14.09 5.09 -9.10
N LYS A 47 -15.25 5.70 -8.80
CA LYS A 47 -15.80 5.75 -7.43
C LYS A 47 -16.28 4.38 -6.95
N GLN A 48 -16.49 3.43 -7.85
CA GLN A 48 -16.86 2.04 -7.53
C GLN A 48 -15.63 1.12 -7.45
N GLY A 49 -14.42 1.67 -7.50
CA GLY A 49 -13.18 0.89 -7.40
C GLY A 49 -12.81 0.14 -8.69
N VAL A 50 -13.49 0.42 -9.81
CA VAL A 50 -13.27 -0.20 -11.11
C VAL A 50 -12.44 0.75 -11.99
N TYR A 51 -11.25 0.33 -12.38
CA TYR A 51 -10.25 1.14 -13.06
C TYR A 51 -9.78 0.44 -14.35
N GLY A 52 -9.75 1.13 -15.48
CA GLY A 52 -9.31 0.54 -16.74
C GLY A 52 -7.80 0.36 -16.77
N GLN A 53 -7.35 -0.78 -17.31
CA GLN A 53 -5.94 -1.16 -17.32
C GLN A 53 -5.33 -1.03 -18.72
N ARG A 54 -4.05 -1.39 -18.86
CA ARG A 54 -3.29 -1.29 -20.11
C ARG A 54 -3.98 -2.03 -21.27
N GLN A 55 -4.63 -3.14 -20.95
CA GLN A 55 -5.45 -3.92 -21.87
C GLN A 55 -6.85 -3.25 -22.00
N PRO A 56 -7.28 -2.81 -23.20
CA PRO A 56 -8.48 -1.98 -23.38
C PRO A 56 -9.76 -2.55 -22.80
N ASP A 57 -10.01 -3.85 -23.00
CA ASP A 57 -11.29 -4.50 -22.66
C ASP A 57 -11.34 -5.05 -21.22
N ALA A 58 -10.36 -4.68 -20.40
CA ALA A 58 -10.20 -5.23 -19.08
C ALA A 58 -10.07 -4.15 -18.02
N GLN A 59 -10.47 -4.52 -16.81
CA GLN A 59 -10.52 -3.68 -15.64
C GLN A 59 -9.64 -4.26 -14.52
N MET A 60 -9.10 -3.35 -13.73
CA MET A 60 -8.63 -3.61 -12.38
C MET A 60 -9.75 -3.29 -11.41
N ILE A 61 -10.01 -4.18 -10.46
CA ILE A 61 -10.95 -3.98 -9.35
C ILE A 61 -10.14 -3.88 -8.08
N ARG A 62 -10.34 -2.82 -7.31
CA ARG A 62 -9.69 -2.62 -6.01
C ARG A 62 -10.68 -2.74 -4.87
N VAL A 63 -10.38 -3.62 -3.93
CA VAL A 63 -11.14 -3.81 -2.70
C VAL A 63 -10.63 -2.83 -1.63
N LYS A 64 -11.54 -2.07 -1.00
CA LYS A 64 -11.23 -1.15 0.10
C LYS A 64 -11.30 -1.92 1.42
N ILE A 65 -10.15 -2.06 2.07
CA ILE A 65 -9.99 -2.85 3.31
C ILE A 65 -9.35 -1.91 4.34
N PRO A 66 -10.14 -1.13 5.11
CA PRO A 66 -9.59 -0.22 6.11
C PRO A 66 -8.61 -0.96 7.02
N PHE A 67 -7.45 -0.34 7.30
CA PHE A 67 -6.35 -0.85 8.12
C PHE A 67 -5.88 -2.29 7.78
N GLY A 68 -6.17 -2.74 6.56
CA GLY A 68 -5.86 -4.10 6.11
C GLY A 68 -6.62 -5.21 6.84
N GLY A 69 -7.64 -4.89 7.66
CA GLY A 69 -8.35 -5.87 8.47
C GLY A 69 -9.23 -6.80 7.65
N LEU A 70 -8.98 -8.11 7.76
CA LEU A 70 -9.74 -9.16 7.09
C LEU A 70 -10.20 -10.24 8.08
N LYS A 71 -11.38 -10.78 7.82
CA LYS A 71 -11.89 -12.02 8.42
C LYS A 71 -11.62 -13.21 7.50
N ALA A 72 -11.60 -14.43 8.05
CA ALA A 72 -11.37 -15.65 7.27
C ALA A 72 -12.38 -15.83 6.13
N ASP A 73 -13.67 -15.57 6.37
CA ASP A 73 -14.71 -15.64 5.32
C ASP A 73 -14.47 -14.62 4.20
N GLN A 74 -13.83 -13.49 4.53
CA GLN A 74 -13.44 -12.48 3.54
C GLN A 74 -12.24 -12.95 2.71
N LEU A 75 -11.28 -13.65 3.32
CA LEU A 75 -10.20 -14.31 2.57
C LEU A 75 -10.75 -15.37 1.60
N ASP A 76 -11.74 -16.16 2.03
CA ASP A 76 -12.40 -17.13 1.14
C ASP A 76 -13.09 -16.45 -0.05
N ALA A 77 -13.85 -15.38 0.18
CA ALA A 77 -14.48 -14.64 -0.91
C ALA A 77 -13.45 -14.02 -1.87
N LEU A 78 -12.31 -13.57 -1.37
CA LEU A 78 -11.20 -13.08 -2.19
C LEU A 78 -10.58 -14.22 -3.04
N GLY A 79 -10.53 -15.45 -2.52
CA GLY A 79 -10.18 -16.65 -3.26
C GLY A 79 -11.18 -16.97 -4.38
N GLU A 80 -12.48 -16.94 -4.06
CA GLU A 80 -13.56 -17.16 -5.05
C GLU A 80 -13.49 -16.15 -6.20
N VAL A 81 -13.30 -14.87 -5.89
CA VAL A 81 -13.18 -13.83 -6.92
C VAL A 81 -11.99 -14.11 -7.84
N SER A 82 -10.85 -14.50 -7.28
CA SER A 82 -9.64 -14.86 -8.02
C SER A 82 -9.90 -16.03 -8.98
N ALA A 83 -10.51 -17.11 -8.48
CA ALA A 83 -10.77 -18.32 -9.26
C ALA A 83 -11.76 -18.09 -10.40
N LYS A 84 -12.80 -17.28 -10.17
CA LYS A 84 -13.94 -17.19 -11.06
C LYS A 84 -13.84 -16.07 -12.11
N TYR A 85 -13.24 -14.93 -11.75
CA TYR A 85 -13.29 -13.73 -12.58
C TYR A 85 -11.92 -13.20 -13.02
N VAL A 86 -10.82 -13.78 -12.53
CA VAL A 86 -9.47 -13.26 -12.75
C VAL A 86 -8.64 -14.25 -13.56
N PRO A 87 -8.30 -13.94 -14.82
CA PRO A 87 -7.53 -14.84 -15.69
C PRO A 87 -6.18 -15.31 -15.13
N LEU A 88 -5.54 -14.49 -14.27
CA LEU A 88 -4.28 -14.82 -13.63
C LEU A 88 -4.44 -15.63 -12.33
N ASN A 89 -5.67 -15.97 -11.94
CA ASN A 89 -6.01 -16.74 -10.75
C ASN A 89 -5.45 -16.19 -9.43
N LYS A 90 -5.20 -14.88 -9.36
CA LYS A 90 -4.54 -14.24 -8.22
C LYS A 90 -5.10 -12.88 -7.84
N GLY A 91 -4.98 -12.55 -6.56
CA GLY A 91 -5.12 -11.19 -6.03
C GLY A 91 -3.76 -10.59 -5.70
N HIS A 92 -3.64 -9.27 -5.81
CA HIS A 92 -2.41 -8.54 -5.51
C HIS A 92 -2.58 -7.60 -4.31
N VAL A 93 -1.79 -7.83 -3.27
CA VAL A 93 -1.69 -7.00 -2.07
C VAL A 93 -0.95 -5.71 -2.39
N THR A 94 -1.54 -4.59 -1.97
CA THR A 94 -1.05 -3.26 -2.33
C THR A 94 -0.38 -2.55 -1.17
N THR A 95 0.46 -1.55 -1.47
CA THR A 95 1.07 -0.63 -0.49
C THR A 95 0.07 0.30 0.24
N ARG A 96 -1.24 0.07 0.05
CA ARG A 96 -2.35 0.75 0.70
C ARG A 96 -3.29 -0.22 1.40
N GLU A 97 -2.81 -1.43 1.70
CA GLU A 97 -3.54 -2.44 2.44
C GLU A 97 -4.85 -2.85 1.76
N ASN A 98 -4.76 -3.10 0.46
CA ASN A 98 -5.89 -3.51 -0.38
C ASN A 98 -5.54 -4.78 -1.13
N ILE A 99 -6.55 -5.40 -1.72
CA ILE A 99 -6.41 -6.39 -2.77
C ILE A 99 -6.82 -5.77 -4.11
N GLN A 100 -6.01 -6.00 -5.15
CA GLN A 100 -6.33 -5.68 -6.53
C GLN A 100 -6.48 -6.96 -7.35
N TYR A 101 -7.54 -7.00 -8.16
CA TYR A 101 -7.73 -7.97 -9.22
C TYR A 101 -7.50 -7.28 -10.56
N HIS A 102 -6.82 -7.96 -11.46
CA HIS A 102 -6.50 -7.44 -12.79
C HIS A 102 -7.15 -8.32 -13.87
N HIS A 103 -7.30 -7.79 -15.08
CA HIS A 103 -7.85 -8.54 -16.21
C HIS A 103 -9.32 -8.96 -16.06
N VAL A 104 -10.08 -8.31 -15.17
CA VAL A 104 -11.52 -8.58 -14.99
C VAL A 104 -12.30 -7.90 -16.11
N LYS A 105 -13.27 -8.57 -16.72
CA LYS A 105 -14.14 -7.94 -17.72
C LYS A 105 -15.06 -6.92 -17.06
N LEU A 106 -15.43 -5.87 -17.79
CA LEU A 106 -16.32 -4.83 -17.25
C LEU A 106 -17.69 -5.39 -16.84
N GLU A 107 -18.23 -6.33 -17.62
CA GLU A 107 -19.51 -7.02 -17.35
C GLU A 107 -19.51 -7.83 -16.05
N ASP A 108 -18.35 -8.38 -15.67
CA ASP A 108 -18.19 -9.19 -14.46
C ASP A 108 -18.00 -8.35 -13.20
N ALA A 109 -17.70 -7.04 -13.32
CA ALA A 109 -17.36 -6.21 -12.18
C ALA A 109 -18.51 -6.08 -11.16
N ALA A 110 -19.77 -6.04 -11.62
CA ALA A 110 -20.93 -6.06 -10.73
C ALA A 110 -21.02 -7.38 -9.93
N HIS A 111 -20.72 -8.52 -10.57
CA HIS A 111 -20.70 -9.82 -9.90
C HIS A 111 -19.58 -9.93 -8.88
N VAL A 112 -18.39 -9.42 -9.18
CA VAL A 112 -17.29 -9.31 -8.21
C VAL A 112 -17.71 -8.47 -7.01
N MET A 113 -18.33 -7.30 -7.23
CA MET A 113 -18.82 -6.44 -6.15
C MET A 113 -19.85 -7.16 -5.26
N ARG A 114 -20.73 -7.98 -5.84
CA ARG A 114 -21.72 -8.79 -5.10
C ARG A 114 -21.05 -9.83 -4.19
N VAL A 115 -20.13 -10.63 -4.71
CA VAL A 115 -19.39 -11.64 -3.92
C VAL A 115 -18.68 -11.00 -2.72
N LEU A 116 -18.01 -9.86 -2.95
CA LEU A 116 -17.37 -9.09 -1.87
C LEU A 116 -18.39 -8.54 -0.87
N GLY A 117 -19.53 -8.04 -1.36
CA GLY A 117 -20.61 -7.49 -0.55
C GLY A 117 -21.23 -8.49 0.42
N GLU A 118 -21.34 -9.76 0.03
CA GLU A 118 -21.91 -10.85 0.86
C GLU A 118 -21.13 -11.09 2.16
N VAL A 119 -19.83 -10.77 2.17
CA VAL A 119 -18.93 -10.89 3.32
C VAL A 119 -18.55 -9.54 3.94
N GLY A 120 -19.27 -8.47 3.60
CA GLY A 120 -19.07 -7.14 4.16
C GLY A 120 -17.84 -6.38 3.62
N LEU A 121 -17.27 -6.81 2.50
CA LEU A 121 -16.24 -6.06 1.77
C LEU A 121 -16.87 -5.11 0.74
N THR A 122 -16.15 -4.05 0.37
CA THR A 122 -16.60 -3.08 -0.62
C THR A 122 -15.46 -2.58 -1.49
N THR A 123 -15.78 -2.15 -2.71
CA THR A 123 -14.87 -1.46 -3.63
C THR A 123 -15.12 0.05 -3.66
N ARG A 124 -16.16 0.53 -2.95
CA ARG A 124 -16.57 1.93 -2.93
C ARG A 124 -15.43 2.83 -2.50
N GLU A 125 -15.13 3.82 -3.34
CA GLU A 125 -14.09 4.83 -3.16
C GLU A 125 -12.66 4.28 -2.97
N ALA A 126 -12.40 3.04 -3.42
CA ALA A 126 -11.04 2.52 -3.52
C ALA A 126 -10.21 3.28 -4.58
N CYS A 127 -10.90 3.87 -5.56
CA CYS A 127 -10.37 4.69 -6.65
C CYS A 127 -11.10 6.06 -6.73
N GLY A 128 -10.78 6.88 -7.74
CA GLY A 128 -11.42 8.19 -7.95
C GLY A 128 -10.82 9.36 -7.15
N ASN A 129 -11.45 10.53 -7.30
CA ASN A 129 -11.11 11.77 -6.58
C ASN A 129 -11.89 11.87 -5.27
N THR A 130 -11.64 10.88 -4.41
CA THR A 130 -12.33 10.66 -3.13
C THR A 130 -11.32 10.30 -2.05
N VAL A 131 -11.80 9.98 -0.85
CA VAL A 131 -10.99 9.42 0.24
C VAL A 131 -10.72 7.94 -0.04
N ARG A 132 -9.45 7.59 -0.25
CA ARG A 132 -8.99 6.23 -0.56
C ARG A 132 -9.05 5.34 0.69
N ASN A 133 -8.44 4.15 0.60
CA ASN A 133 -8.28 3.31 1.76
C ASN A 133 -7.53 4.02 2.89
N VAL A 134 -7.99 3.77 4.11
CA VAL A 134 -7.34 4.18 5.36
C VAL A 134 -6.31 3.11 5.68
N THR A 135 -5.03 3.44 5.65
CA THR A 135 -3.99 2.50 6.07
C THR A 135 -3.81 2.54 7.59
N GLY A 136 -3.41 1.42 8.17
CA GLY A 136 -3.26 1.28 9.61
C GLY A 136 -2.09 0.37 9.97
N CYS A 137 -1.58 0.55 11.17
CA CYS A 137 -0.57 -0.36 11.71
C CYS A 137 -1.16 -1.77 11.87
N ALA A 138 -0.55 -2.79 11.25
CA ALA A 138 -1.01 -4.17 11.38
C ALA A 138 -0.98 -4.67 12.85
N MET A 139 -0.13 -4.07 13.69
CA MET A 139 -0.02 -4.37 15.11
C MET A 139 -0.96 -3.56 16.02
N ALA A 140 -1.76 -2.63 15.51
CA ALA A 140 -2.66 -1.79 16.32
C ALA A 140 -3.70 -2.64 17.11
N GLY A 141 -3.68 -2.56 18.43
CA GLY A 141 -4.46 -3.36 19.37
C GLY A 141 -3.63 -4.42 20.12
N VAL A 142 -2.47 -4.80 19.58
CA VAL A 142 -1.58 -5.82 20.17
C VAL A 142 -0.12 -5.36 20.32
N CYS A 143 0.22 -4.19 19.77
CA CYS A 143 1.57 -3.64 19.82
C CYS A 143 1.96 -3.30 21.26
N SER A 144 3.17 -3.67 21.68
CA SER A 144 3.68 -3.36 23.03
C SER A 144 3.98 -1.88 23.25
N ASP A 145 4.21 -1.13 22.17
CA ASP A 145 4.57 0.30 22.22
C ASP A 145 3.38 1.24 21.95
N GLU A 146 2.17 0.71 21.79
CA GLU A 146 1.00 1.55 21.50
C GLU A 146 0.47 2.25 22.76
N LEU A 147 0.08 3.52 22.62
CA LEU A 147 -0.54 4.26 23.71
C LEU A 147 -2.00 3.84 23.93
N PHE A 148 -2.69 3.52 22.83
CA PHE A 148 -4.05 2.97 22.79
C PHE A 148 -4.29 2.37 21.40
N ASP A 149 -5.26 1.46 21.29
CA ASP A 149 -5.65 0.89 19.99
C ASP A 149 -6.30 1.95 19.09
N VAL A 150 -5.69 2.19 17.93
CA VAL A 150 -6.18 3.16 16.94
C VAL A 150 -7.21 2.57 15.97
N THR A 151 -7.39 1.24 15.95
CA THR A 151 -8.29 0.52 15.04
C THR A 151 -9.73 1.07 15.08
N PRO A 152 -10.34 1.31 16.27
CA PRO A 152 -11.71 1.82 16.34
C PRO A 152 -11.88 3.19 15.64
N TYR A 153 -10.86 4.05 15.74
CA TYR A 153 -10.87 5.41 15.17
C TYR A 153 -10.59 5.41 13.67
N ALA A 154 -9.71 4.51 13.19
CA ALA A 154 -9.47 4.31 11.78
C ALA A 154 -10.74 3.79 11.07
N ALA A 155 -11.49 2.89 11.72
CA ALA A 155 -12.79 2.43 11.26
C ALA A 155 -13.84 3.55 11.24
N ALA A 156 -13.94 4.32 12.32
CA ALA A 156 -14.85 5.46 12.40
C ALA A 156 -14.56 6.50 11.30
N TYR A 157 -13.29 6.77 11.02
CA TYR A 157 -12.87 7.59 9.89
C TYR A 157 -13.36 7.03 8.55
N ALA A 158 -13.17 5.73 8.31
CA ALA A 158 -13.60 5.09 7.07
C ALA A 158 -15.13 5.17 6.91
N ARG A 159 -15.89 4.88 7.96
CA ARG A 159 -17.36 4.99 8.00
C ARG A 159 -17.83 6.42 7.75
N TYR A 160 -17.17 7.39 8.37
CA TYR A 160 -17.55 8.80 8.27
C TYR A 160 -17.35 9.38 6.86
N PHE A 161 -16.22 9.08 6.22
CA PHE A 161 -15.83 9.75 4.98
C PHE A 161 -16.25 9.00 3.70
N VAL A 162 -16.53 7.70 3.77
CA VAL A 162 -17.10 6.97 2.64
C VAL A 162 -18.52 7.45 2.40
N ARG A 163 -18.85 7.78 1.14
CA ARG A 163 -20.13 8.37 0.70
C ARG A 163 -20.43 9.75 1.28
N HIS A 164 -19.48 10.37 1.98
CA HIS A 164 -19.66 11.71 2.53
C HIS A 164 -19.80 12.75 1.41
N PRO A 165 -20.76 13.71 1.47
CA PRO A 165 -21.04 14.63 0.37
C PRO A 165 -19.81 15.39 -0.15
N TYR A 166 -18.95 15.87 0.76
CA TYR A 166 -17.75 16.63 0.38
C TYR A 166 -16.60 15.78 -0.19
N THR A 167 -16.63 14.45 0.00
CA THR A 167 -15.58 13.54 -0.47
C THR A 167 -15.88 12.94 -1.83
N GLN A 168 -17.05 13.18 -2.43
CA GLN A 168 -17.45 12.57 -3.70
C GLN A 168 -16.79 13.17 -4.95
N ALA A 169 -16.23 14.37 -4.84
CA ALA A 169 -15.67 15.12 -5.97
C ALA A 169 -14.54 16.08 -5.54
N LEU A 170 -13.56 15.57 -4.78
CA LEU A 170 -12.39 16.36 -4.37
C LEU A 170 -11.53 16.77 -5.58
N PRO A 171 -10.63 17.76 -5.48
CA PRO A 171 -9.72 18.09 -6.58
C PRO A 171 -8.86 16.91 -7.01
N ARG A 172 -8.50 16.04 -6.05
CA ARG A 172 -7.77 14.80 -6.28
C ARG A 172 -8.00 13.80 -5.14
N LYS A 173 -7.55 12.56 -5.33
CA LYS A 173 -7.57 11.51 -4.31
C LYS A 173 -6.91 11.95 -2.99
N VAL A 174 -7.49 11.55 -1.86
CA VAL A 174 -6.97 11.73 -0.50
C VAL A 174 -6.57 10.38 0.08
N LYS A 175 -5.37 10.29 0.66
CA LYS A 175 -4.83 9.11 1.32
C LYS A 175 -4.67 9.41 2.80
N THR A 176 -5.07 8.46 3.63
CA THR A 176 -5.06 8.60 5.08
C THR A 176 -4.35 7.43 5.73
N ALA A 177 -3.62 7.68 6.83
CA ALA A 177 -2.92 6.67 7.62
C ALA A 177 -3.11 6.87 9.13
N PHE A 178 -3.23 5.77 9.88
CA PHE A 178 -3.23 5.72 11.34
C PHE A 178 -2.04 4.87 11.81
N SER A 179 -1.06 5.50 12.44
CA SER A 179 0.01 4.77 13.13
C SER A 179 -0.53 4.15 14.42
N GLY A 180 0.03 3.00 14.83
CA GLY A 180 -0.26 2.37 16.12
C GLY A 180 0.63 2.88 17.25
N CYS A 181 1.79 3.48 16.94
CA CYS A 181 2.73 3.94 17.95
C CYS A 181 3.55 5.15 17.46
N ALA A 182 4.40 5.69 18.34
CA ALA A 182 5.24 6.86 18.05
C ALA A 182 6.27 6.61 16.94
N ARG A 183 6.59 5.35 16.63
CA ARG A 183 7.51 4.95 15.54
C ARG A 183 6.92 5.13 14.13
N ASP A 184 5.69 5.60 14.02
CA ASP A 184 4.99 5.84 12.74
C ASP A 184 4.92 4.61 11.80
N CYS A 185 4.48 3.46 12.32
CA CYS A 185 4.38 2.21 11.56
C CYS A 185 3.44 2.25 10.33
N ALA A 186 2.71 3.36 10.10
CA ALA A 186 1.84 3.55 8.94
C ALA A 186 2.38 4.60 7.95
N ILE A 187 3.58 5.14 8.18
CA ILE A 187 4.24 6.15 7.34
C ILE A 187 3.36 7.38 7.13
N THR A 188 2.80 7.94 8.21
CA THR A 188 1.90 9.11 8.13
C THR A 188 2.51 10.28 7.36
N GLY A 189 3.84 10.43 7.36
CA GLY A 189 4.58 11.44 6.62
C GLY A 189 4.32 11.49 5.10
N ILE A 190 3.87 10.40 4.44
CA ILE A 190 3.58 10.39 2.99
C ILE A 190 2.09 10.48 2.64
N HIS A 191 1.23 10.76 3.62
CA HIS A 191 -0.23 10.78 3.47
C HIS A 191 -0.78 12.19 3.40
N ASP A 192 -1.95 12.36 2.77
CA ASP A 192 -2.62 13.66 2.72
C ASP A 192 -3.08 14.08 4.14
N VAL A 193 -3.51 13.09 4.95
CA VAL A 193 -3.79 13.22 6.38
C VAL A 193 -3.20 12.01 7.11
N GLY A 194 -2.50 12.23 8.22
CA GLY A 194 -1.90 11.18 9.03
C GLY A 194 -2.14 11.40 10.51
N PHE A 195 -2.35 10.30 11.24
CA PHE A 195 -2.65 10.30 12.67
C PHE A 195 -1.62 9.47 13.43
N ILE A 196 -0.96 10.07 14.41
CA ILE A 196 -0.04 9.40 15.33
C ILE A 196 -0.65 9.48 16.73
N PRO A 197 -0.84 8.36 17.46
CA PRO A 197 -1.50 8.38 18.75
C PRO A 197 -0.68 9.16 19.77
N LYS A 198 -1.37 9.96 20.59
CA LYS A 198 -0.83 10.76 21.69
C LYS A 198 -1.74 10.67 22.92
N VAL A 199 -1.15 10.86 24.09
CA VAL A 199 -1.91 11.01 25.35
C VAL A 199 -1.36 12.25 26.05
N GLU A 200 -2.22 13.24 26.28
CA GLU A 200 -1.88 14.48 26.99
C GLU A 200 -2.85 14.68 28.15
N GLY A 201 -2.33 14.90 29.37
CA GLY A 201 -3.17 15.09 30.56
C GLY A 201 -4.14 13.92 30.86
N GLY A 202 -3.84 12.71 30.37
CA GLY A 202 -4.72 11.54 30.47
C GLY A 202 -5.79 11.44 29.38
N GLN A 203 -5.92 12.45 28.51
CA GLN A 203 -6.83 12.42 27.37
C GLN A 203 -6.16 11.77 26.15
N ARG A 204 -6.88 10.89 25.46
CA ARG A 204 -6.43 10.27 24.22
C ARG A 204 -6.63 11.24 23.06
N GLY A 205 -5.69 11.25 22.12
CA GLY A 205 -5.77 12.06 20.92
C GLY A 205 -4.73 11.66 19.89
N PHE A 206 -4.56 12.53 18.89
CA PHE A 206 -3.63 12.33 17.80
C PHE A 206 -2.81 13.58 17.53
N GLU A 207 -1.52 13.40 17.24
CA GLU A 207 -0.80 14.32 16.39
C GLU A 207 -1.34 14.17 14.97
N ILE A 208 -1.77 15.27 14.35
CA ILE A 208 -2.31 15.28 12.99
C ILE A 208 -1.28 15.90 12.06
N ARG A 209 -0.86 15.13 11.05
CA ARG A 209 0.00 15.60 9.95
C ARG A 209 -0.81 15.75 8.66
N VAL A 210 -0.51 16.77 7.85
CA VAL A 210 -1.24 17.03 6.59
C VAL A 210 -0.31 17.41 5.46
N GLY A 211 -0.69 17.07 4.22
CA GLY A 211 0.04 17.54 3.03
C GLY A 211 1.23 16.69 2.60
N GLY A 212 1.28 15.42 3.00
CA GLY A 212 2.23 14.46 2.46
C GLY A 212 1.81 13.93 1.09
N GLY A 213 2.75 13.31 0.40
CA GLY A 213 2.43 12.55 -0.80
C GLY A 213 3.63 12.27 -1.68
N THR A 214 3.69 11.05 -2.20
CA THR A 214 4.63 10.62 -3.23
C THR A 214 4.22 11.11 -4.64
N SER A 215 4.86 10.59 -5.69
CA SER A 215 4.85 11.05 -7.10
C SER A 215 5.99 12.02 -7.40
N ILE A 216 6.02 12.59 -8.62
CA ILE A 216 7.14 13.34 -9.22
C ILE A 216 7.70 14.43 -8.32
N MET A 217 6.85 15.09 -7.54
CA MET A 217 7.24 16.09 -6.53
C MET A 217 6.86 15.57 -5.15
N PRO A 218 7.65 14.68 -4.54
CA PRO A 218 7.34 14.12 -3.24
C PRO A 218 7.41 15.20 -2.16
N LYS A 219 6.54 15.10 -1.15
CA LYS A 219 6.48 15.99 0.02
C LYS A 219 6.22 15.17 1.27
N ILE A 220 6.88 15.51 2.37
CA ILE A 220 6.61 14.98 3.70
C ILE A 220 5.57 15.88 4.37
N ALA A 221 4.58 15.28 5.02
CA ALA A 221 3.50 15.96 5.72
C ALA A 221 4.03 16.68 6.96
N PRO A 222 3.96 18.02 7.05
CA PRO A 222 4.19 18.71 8.32
C PRO A 222 3.06 18.44 9.33
N THR A 223 3.39 18.65 10.61
CA THR A 223 2.43 18.62 11.71
C THR A 223 1.49 19.82 11.66
N LEU A 224 0.18 19.55 11.55
CA LEU A 224 -0.87 20.55 11.65
C LEU A 224 -1.12 20.91 13.12
N TYR A 225 -1.40 19.89 13.94
CA TYR A 225 -1.63 20.01 15.38
C TYR A 225 -0.88 18.89 16.09
N ASP A 226 -0.15 19.24 17.15
CA ASP A 226 0.57 18.27 17.97
C ASP A 226 -0.36 17.33 18.74
N PHE A 227 -1.56 17.83 19.09
CA PHE A 227 -2.58 17.07 19.77
C PHE A 227 -3.99 17.53 19.36
N VAL A 228 -4.82 16.57 18.96
CA VAL A 228 -6.26 16.73 18.78
C VAL A 228 -6.96 15.56 19.50
N PRO A 229 -7.89 15.83 20.42
CA PRO A 229 -8.64 14.79 21.11
C PRO A 229 -9.37 13.84 20.15
N VAL A 230 -9.57 12.60 20.58
CA VAL A 230 -10.30 11.59 19.79
C VAL A 230 -11.75 11.98 19.52
N GLU A 231 -12.32 12.92 20.25
CA GLU A 231 -13.67 13.45 20.02
C GLU A 231 -13.73 14.47 18.88
N GLU A 232 -12.59 15.09 18.51
CA GLU A 232 -12.53 16.22 17.56
C GLU A 232 -11.76 15.90 16.28
N TYR A 233 -11.04 14.77 16.19
CA TYR A 233 -10.21 14.45 15.02
C TYR A 233 -11.00 14.36 13.70
N LEU A 234 -12.26 13.89 13.72
CA LEU A 234 -13.13 13.86 12.54
C LEU A 234 -13.50 15.28 12.09
N LYS A 235 -13.81 16.17 13.04
CA LYS A 235 -14.13 17.58 12.78
C LYS A 235 -12.96 18.31 12.13
N VAL A 236 -11.76 18.19 12.73
CA VAL A 236 -10.53 18.79 12.20
C VAL A 236 -10.24 18.26 10.80
N THR A 237 -10.40 16.96 10.58
CA THR A 237 -10.20 16.37 9.26
C THR A 237 -11.22 16.88 8.25
N GLU A 238 -12.50 16.98 8.61
CA GLU A 238 -13.52 17.50 7.69
C GLU A 238 -13.22 18.95 7.29
N ALA A 239 -12.73 19.79 8.21
CA ALA A 239 -12.28 21.14 7.88
C ALA A 239 -11.15 21.13 6.84
N VAL A 240 -10.12 20.28 7.03
CA VAL A 240 -9.03 20.07 6.06
C VAL A 240 -9.56 19.65 4.69
N LEU A 241 -10.54 18.73 4.65
CA LEU A 241 -11.13 18.24 3.40
C LEU A 241 -12.06 19.25 2.73
N ARG A 242 -12.78 20.08 3.50
CA ARG A 242 -13.60 21.19 3.00
C ARG A 242 -12.75 22.26 2.34
N ILE A 243 -11.65 22.67 3.00
CA ILE A 243 -10.67 23.59 2.39
C ILE A 243 -10.17 22.99 1.09
N PHE A 244 -9.71 21.74 1.11
CA PHE A 244 -9.26 21.06 -0.10
C PHE A 244 -10.33 21.03 -1.19
N HIS A 245 -11.59 20.73 -0.85
CA HIS A 245 -12.71 20.73 -1.79
C HIS A 245 -12.93 22.10 -2.46
N HIS A 246 -12.86 23.18 -1.68
CA HIS A 246 -13.10 24.57 -2.09
C HIS A 246 -11.93 25.22 -2.82
N THR A 247 -10.71 24.70 -2.70
CA THR A 247 -9.52 25.27 -3.36
C THR A 247 -9.56 25.08 -4.89
N THR A 248 -10.23 25.99 -5.58
CA THR A 248 -10.52 25.90 -7.03
C THR A 248 -9.27 25.90 -7.91
N TRP A 249 -8.19 26.56 -7.51
CA TRP A 249 -6.98 26.61 -8.33
C TRP A 249 -6.30 25.24 -8.47
N LEU A 250 -6.47 24.33 -7.50
CA LEU A 250 -5.99 22.95 -7.58
C LEU A 250 -6.67 22.18 -8.72
N ARG A 251 -7.89 22.58 -9.11
CA ARG A 251 -8.64 21.95 -10.22
C ARG A 251 -8.17 22.43 -11.60
N LYS A 252 -7.33 23.48 -11.68
CA LYS A 252 -6.81 24.01 -12.96
C LYS A 252 -5.70 23.15 -13.56
N ASN A 253 -4.86 22.54 -12.70
CA ASN A 253 -3.74 21.71 -13.15
C ASN A 253 -3.71 20.40 -12.37
N LYS A 254 -4.05 19.31 -13.06
CA LYS A 254 -4.16 17.97 -12.48
C LYS A 254 -2.85 17.44 -11.89
N MET A 255 -1.70 17.87 -12.41
CA MET A 255 -0.38 17.52 -11.88
C MET A 255 -0.08 18.23 -10.55
N LYS A 256 -0.80 19.31 -10.26
CA LYS A 256 -0.72 20.10 -9.03
C LYS A 256 -2.01 20.08 -8.20
N ALA A 257 -2.89 19.10 -8.40
CA ALA A 257 -4.23 19.05 -7.79
C ALA A 257 -4.31 18.42 -6.39
N ARG A 258 -3.20 18.00 -5.80
CA ARG A 258 -3.15 17.38 -4.46
C ARG A 258 -3.00 18.45 -3.37
N ILE A 259 -3.57 18.21 -2.19
CA ILE A 259 -3.53 19.16 -1.06
C ILE A 259 -2.11 19.59 -0.67
N LYS A 260 -1.11 18.71 -0.85
CA LYS A 260 0.31 19.02 -0.63
C LYS A 260 0.81 20.27 -1.37
N PHE A 261 0.23 20.60 -2.52
CA PHE A 261 0.62 21.81 -3.27
C PHE A 261 0.05 23.08 -2.66
N HIS A 262 -1.15 23.02 -2.10
CA HIS A 262 -1.73 24.15 -1.36
C HIS A 262 -0.94 24.41 -0.08
N ILE A 263 -0.70 23.37 0.73
CA ILE A 263 0.09 23.49 1.95
C ILE A 263 1.53 23.98 1.65
N ALA A 264 2.16 23.48 0.59
CA ALA A 264 3.49 23.95 0.19
C ALA A 264 3.50 25.41 -0.31
N GLN A 265 2.38 25.92 -0.82
CA GLN A 265 2.25 27.30 -1.28
C GLN A 265 2.02 28.27 -0.12
N VAL A 266 1.13 27.93 0.82
CA VAL A 266 0.75 28.85 1.91
C VAL A 266 1.62 28.68 3.17
N GLY A 267 2.22 27.49 3.35
CA GLY A 267 2.93 27.12 4.58
C GLY A 267 1.99 26.56 5.64
N ILE A 268 2.49 25.67 6.51
CA ILE A 268 1.64 24.95 7.48
C ILE A 268 0.96 25.89 8.47
N ASP A 269 1.62 26.98 8.88
CA ASP A 269 1.04 27.94 9.83
C ASP A 269 -0.12 28.76 9.23
N ALA A 270 -0.01 29.14 7.95
CA ALA A 270 -1.11 29.80 7.26
C ALA A 270 -2.26 28.83 7.02
N PHE A 271 -1.95 27.59 6.64
CA PHE A 271 -2.97 26.55 6.48
C PHE A 271 -3.69 26.24 7.80
N ARG A 272 -2.99 26.24 8.94
CA ARG A 272 -3.61 26.10 10.27
C ARG A 272 -4.65 27.19 10.53
N LYS A 273 -4.35 28.45 10.15
CA LYS A 273 -5.32 29.56 10.26
C LYS A 273 -6.52 29.37 9.34
N GLU A 274 -6.34 28.82 8.13
CA GLU A 274 -7.46 28.45 7.25
C GLU A 274 -8.36 27.39 7.91
N VAL A 275 -7.76 26.38 8.56
CA VAL A 275 -8.51 25.36 9.32
C VAL A 275 -9.27 25.97 10.49
N GLU A 276 -8.64 26.84 11.27
CA GLU A 276 -9.28 27.54 12.39
C GLU A 276 -10.46 28.41 11.94
N GLU A 277 -10.35 29.05 10.78
CA GLU A 277 -11.45 29.84 10.20
C GLU A 277 -12.59 28.94 9.69
N GLU A 278 -12.28 27.86 8.97
CA GLU A 278 -13.29 26.90 8.48
C GLU A 278 -14.07 26.26 9.65
N LEU A 279 -13.42 26.03 10.79
CA LEU A 279 -14.03 25.50 12.02
C LEU A 279 -15.00 26.48 12.72
N ARG A 280 -15.07 27.75 12.30
CA ARG A 280 -16.07 28.72 12.80
C ARG A 280 -17.43 28.57 12.13
N GLY A 281 -17.51 27.84 11.00
CA GLY A 281 -18.76 27.64 10.28
C GLY A 281 -19.80 26.84 11.07
N ASP A 282 -21.08 27.03 10.73
CA ASP A 282 -22.22 26.37 11.40
C ASP A 282 -22.11 24.83 11.39
N TRP A 283 -21.55 24.26 10.32
CA TRP A 283 -21.36 22.82 10.17
C TRP A 283 -20.48 22.21 11.27
N ALA A 284 -19.58 23.00 11.84
CA ALA A 284 -18.61 22.60 12.86
C ALA A 284 -19.18 22.72 14.29
N GLN A 285 -20.37 23.30 14.47
CA GLN A 285 -20.98 23.53 15.79
C GLN A 285 -21.75 22.31 16.33
N ARG A 286 -21.99 21.29 15.51
CA ARG A 286 -22.57 20.02 15.96
C ARG A 286 -21.52 19.14 16.64
N SER A 287 -21.99 18.10 17.34
CA SER A 287 -21.08 17.07 17.88
C SER A 287 -20.45 16.23 16.76
N PHE A 288 -19.16 15.92 16.94
CA PHE A 288 -18.37 15.00 16.11
C PHE A 288 -17.91 13.77 16.90
N ASP A 289 -18.52 13.51 18.06
CA ASP A 289 -18.26 12.33 18.88
C ASP A 289 -18.31 11.06 18.01
N PRO A 290 -17.18 10.34 17.85
CA PRO A 290 -17.09 9.19 16.98
C PRO A 290 -17.74 7.94 17.59
N THR A 291 -18.25 7.96 18.82
CA THR A 291 -18.69 6.77 19.58
C THR A 291 -19.60 5.85 18.77
N SER A 292 -20.60 6.40 18.06
CA SER A 292 -21.52 5.61 17.22
C SER A 292 -20.89 4.98 15.98
N LEU A 293 -19.71 5.45 15.58
CA LEU A 293 -18.96 5.01 14.41
C LEU A 293 -17.79 4.10 14.77
N LEU A 294 -17.41 4.00 16.04
CA LEU A 294 -16.29 3.17 16.47
C LEU A 294 -16.50 1.70 16.09
N PHE A 295 -15.44 1.05 15.63
CA PHE A 295 -15.40 -0.40 15.47
C PHE A 295 -14.72 -0.99 16.70
N ILE A 296 -15.52 -1.41 17.67
CA ILE A 296 -15.05 -2.01 18.90
C ILE A 296 -15.22 -3.52 18.77
N GLU A 297 -14.12 -4.22 18.60
CA GLU A 297 -14.06 -5.68 18.54
C GLU A 297 -13.01 -6.14 19.56
N ASP A 298 -13.40 -7.05 20.45
CA ASP A 298 -12.47 -7.68 21.38
C ASP A 298 -11.93 -8.97 20.74
N GLU A 299 -10.77 -8.87 20.11
CA GLU A 299 -10.13 -10.01 19.45
C GLU A 299 -9.73 -11.13 20.42
N SER A 300 -9.64 -10.85 21.73
CA SER A 300 -9.28 -11.86 22.72
C SER A 300 -10.35 -12.94 22.90
N LEU A 301 -11.60 -12.64 22.56
CA LEU A 301 -12.72 -13.58 22.69
C LEU A 301 -12.62 -14.75 21.71
N ASP A 302 -11.99 -14.53 20.55
CA ASP A 302 -11.82 -15.55 19.51
C ASP A 302 -10.39 -16.09 19.46
N ALA A 303 -9.50 -15.64 20.35
CA ALA A 303 -8.10 -16.07 20.36
C ALA A 303 -8.00 -17.58 20.67
N PRO A 304 -7.24 -18.37 19.88
CA PRO A 304 -7.05 -19.79 20.16
C PRO A 304 -6.39 -20.00 21.53
N PRO A 305 -6.80 -21.00 22.34
CA PRO A 305 -6.22 -21.19 23.66
C PRO A 305 -4.72 -21.47 23.61
N VAL A 306 -3.93 -20.75 24.43
CA VAL A 306 -2.45 -20.92 24.52
C VAL A 306 -2.02 -22.36 24.81
N ASN A 307 -2.81 -23.08 25.61
CA ASN A 307 -2.51 -24.46 26.04
C ASN A 307 -3.01 -25.53 25.06
N SER A 308 -3.44 -25.14 23.86
CA SER A 308 -3.85 -26.11 22.84
C SER A 308 -2.65 -26.96 22.40
N VAL A 309 -2.92 -28.22 22.04
CA VAL A 309 -1.88 -29.13 21.54
C VAL A 309 -1.67 -28.89 20.05
N TYR A 310 -0.48 -28.44 19.69
CA TYR A 310 -0.05 -28.23 18.31
C TYR A 310 0.99 -29.28 17.90
N GLY A 311 1.29 -29.36 16.61
CA GLY A 311 2.35 -30.22 16.11
C GLY A 311 3.70 -29.69 16.60
N ASN A 312 4.43 -30.52 17.35
CA ASN A 312 5.78 -30.22 17.79
C ASN A 312 6.75 -30.87 16.80
N GLY A 313 7.25 -30.12 15.83
CA GLY A 313 8.39 -30.56 15.02
C GLY A 313 9.73 -30.21 15.66
N ALA A 314 10.79 -30.77 15.11
CA ALA A 314 12.15 -30.50 15.57
C ALA A 314 12.58 -29.09 15.15
N SER A 315 13.22 -28.35 16.07
CA SER A 315 13.85 -27.07 15.71
C SER A 315 14.89 -27.30 14.61
N SER A 316 14.80 -26.51 13.54
CA SER A 316 15.80 -26.46 12.46
C SER A 316 16.33 -25.03 12.34
N SER A 317 17.48 -24.86 11.69
CA SER A 317 18.05 -23.53 11.42
C SER A 317 17.11 -22.63 10.60
N GLU A 318 16.36 -23.21 9.67
CA GLU A 318 15.38 -22.49 8.85
C GLU A 318 14.20 -22.01 9.69
N PHE A 319 13.68 -22.86 10.58
CA PHE A 319 12.60 -22.48 11.50
C PHE A 319 13.04 -21.39 12.47
N GLU A 320 14.23 -21.52 13.08
CA GLU A 320 14.77 -20.52 14.01
C GLU A 320 14.94 -19.15 13.34
N HIS A 321 15.46 -19.14 12.11
CA HIS A 321 15.60 -17.92 11.33
C HIS A 321 14.25 -17.35 10.88
N TRP A 322 13.26 -18.19 10.56
CA TRP A 322 11.90 -17.74 10.30
C TRP A 322 11.26 -17.12 11.55
N VAL A 323 11.45 -17.71 12.74
CA VAL A 323 10.99 -17.11 14.00
C VAL A 323 11.65 -15.76 14.23
N GLU A 324 12.97 -15.67 14.05
CA GLU A 324 13.74 -14.42 14.22
C GLU A 324 13.21 -13.28 13.35
N THR A 325 12.84 -13.56 12.10
CA THR A 325 12.52 -12.53 11.11
C THR A 325 11.02 -12.29 10.95
N ASN A 326 10.19 -13.32 11.06
CA ASN A 326 8.77 -13.25 10.76
C ASN A 326 7.88 -13.18 12.00
N VAL A 327 8.37 -13.55 13.18
CA VAL A 327 7.58 -13.58 14.42
C VAL A 327 7.96 -12.40 15.29
N VAL A 328 6.95 -11.66 15.76
CA VAL A 328 7.15 -10.54 16.68
C VAL A 328 6.29 -10.71 17.93
N ASP A 329 6.80 -10.18 19.04
CA ASP A 329 6.04 -10.15 20.28
C ASP A 329 4.81 -9.25 20.17
N GLN A 330 3.74 -9.67 20.84
CA GLN A 330 2.59 -8.84 21.14
C GLN A 330 2.46 -8.66 22.66
N LYS A 331 1.70 -7.66 23.10
CA LYS A 331 1.54 -7.33 24.52
C LYS A 331 0.83 -8.40 25.35
N GLN A 332 0.12 -9.33 24.72
CA GLN A 332 -0.58 -10.43 25.40
C GLN A 332 0.32 -11.65 25.57
N THR A 333 0.51 -12.07 26.82
CA THR A 333 1.38 -13.21 27.17
C THR A 333 0.93 -14.52 26.52
N GLY A 334 1.89 -15.30 26.04
CA GLY A 334 1.67 -16.61 25.40
C GLY A 334 1.24 -16.55 23.94
N TYR A 335 1.08 -15.34 23.39
CA TYR A 335 0.74 -15.09 21.99
C TYR A 335 1.84 -14.34 21.27
N LYS A 336 1.88 -14.51 19.95
CA LYS A 336 2.79 -13.85 19.02
C LYS A 336 2.01 -13.32 17.82
N ALA A 337 2.58 -12.35 17.12
CA ALA A 337 2.15 -12.01 15.77
C ALA A 337 3.11 -12.63 14.75
N VAL A 338 2.53 -13.30 13.75
CA VAL A 338 3.25 -13.95 12.65
C VAL A 338 3.05 -13.15 11.38
N ASN A 339 4.13 -12.63 10.82
CA ASN A 339 4.11 -11.91 9.56
C ASN A 339 4.41 -12.88 8.40
N VAL A 340 3.46 -12.98 7.48
CA VAL A 340 3.49 -13.84 6.30
C VAL A 340 4.07 -13.04 5.13
N LYS A 341 5.27 -13.45 4.69
CA LYS A 341 5.95 -12.87 3.53
C LYS A 341 5.29 -13.39 2.24
N LEU A 342 4.73 -12.48 1.46
CA LEU A 342 4.06 -12.78 0.20
C LEU A 342 5.00 -12.47 -0.95
N TYR A 343 5.07 -13.37 -1.93
CA TYR A 343 5.92 -13.19 -3.09
C TYR A 343 5.45 -11.99 -3.95
N GLN A 344 6.14 -10.84 -3.80
CA GLN A 344 5.77 -9.54 -4.39
C GLN A 344 4.31 -9.11 -4.11
N GLY A 345 3.72 -9.59 -3.01
CA GLY A 345 2.33 -9.33 -2.66
C GLY A 345 1.28 -10.11 -3.44
N ASP A 346 1.64 -11.10 -4.26
CA ASP A 346 0.65 -11.91 -4.96
C ASP A 346 0.15 -13.09 -4.10
N ILE A 347 -1.16 -13.37 -4.18
CA ILE A 347 -1.82 -14.51 -3.53
C ILE A 347 -2.70 -15.23 -4.56
N GLN A 348 -2.47 -16.53 -4.77
CA GLN A 348 -3.28 -17.37 -5.65
C GLN A 348 -4.64 -17.72 -5.01
N ALA A 349 -5.61 -18.09 -5.84
CA ALA A 349 -6.97 -18.40 -5.37
C ALA A 349 -7.03 -19.47 -4.28
N ASP A 350 -6.27 -20.56 -4.42
CA ASP A 350 -6.18 -21.65 -3.44
C ASP A 350 -5.44 -21.22 -2.17
N GLN A 351 -4.38 -20.41 -2.31
CA GLN A 351 -3.66 -19.85 -1.17
C GLN A 351 -4.55 -18.95 -0.31
N PHE A 352 -5.50 -18.20 -0.88
CA PHE A 352 -6.48 -17.43 -0.10
C PHE A 352 -7.29 -18.32 0.84
N HIS A 353 -7.80 -19.45 0.35
CA HIS A 353 -8.56 -20.40 1.15
C HIS A 353 -7.71 -21.04 2.25
N LYS A 354 -6.45 -21.37 1.94
CA LYS A 354 -5.50 -21.88 2.93
C LYS A 354 -5.20 -20.87 4.03
N LEU A 355 -4.96 -19.61 3.66
CA LEU A 355 -4.79 -18.53 4.62
C LEU A 355 -6.05 -18.30 5.47
N ALA A 356 -7.26 -18.49 4.91
CA ALA A 356 -8.52 -18.42 5.66
C ALA A 356 -8.60 -19.54 6.72
N ASP A 357 -8.29 -20.78 6.36
CA ASP A 357 -8.25 -21.92 7.27
C ASP A 357 -7.23 -21.71 8.39
N MET A 358 -6.02 -21.25 8.04
CA MET A 358 -4.98 -20.91 9.01
C MET A 358 -5.42 -19.78 9.94
N ALA A 359 -6.09 -18.74 9.42
CA ALA A 359 -6.61 -17.65 10.24
C ALA A 359 -7.60 -18.18 11.28
N ARG A 360 -8.54 -19.05 10.89
CA ARG A 360 -9.50 -19.68 11.81
C ARG A 360 -8.81 -20.53 12.87
N LYS A 361 -7.80 -21.30 12.46
CA LYS A 361 -7.10 -22.26 13.33
C LYS A 361 -6.14 -21.59 14.32
N TYR A 362 -5.45 -20.54 13.89
CA TYR A 362 -4.29 -19.98 14.60
C TYR A 362 -4.42 -18.52 14.99
N ALA A 363 -5.37 -17.76 14.44
CA ALA A 363 -5.40 -16.29 14.58
C ALA A 363 -6.82 -15.73 14.85
N GLY A 364 -7.68 -16.54 15.46
CA GLY A 364 -9.06 -16.13 15.79
C GLY A 364 -9.89 -15.70 14.57
N GLY A 365 -9.62 -16.28 13.41
CA GLY A 365 -10.31 -15.99 12.16
C GLY A 365 -9.95 -14.65 11.52
N ARG A 366 -8.83 -14.02 11.88
CA ARG A 366 -8.46 -12.67 11.41
C ARG A 366 -7.07 -12.61 10.77
N ALA A 367 -6.89 -11.64 9.89
CA ALA A 367 -5.63 -11.27 9.28
C ALA A 367 -5.53 -9.74 9.08
N ARG A 368 -4.30 -9.23 8.95
CA ARG A 368 -4.02 -7.83 8.64
C ARG A 368 -3.11 -7.73 7.43
N ILE A 369 -3.49 -6.97 6.41
CA ILE A 369 -2.59 -6.59 5.31
C ILE A 369 -1.65 -5.48 5.78
N THR A 370 -0.40 -5.49 5.34
CA THR A 370 0.57 -4.42 5.60
C THR A 370 0.84 -3.55 4.38
N HIS A 371 1.33 -2.31 4.60
CA HIS A 371 1.75 -1.42 3.52
C HIS A 371 3.02 -1.90 2.78
N GLN A 372 3.66 -2.97 3.26
CA GLN A 372 4.78 -3.68 2.63
C GLN A 372 4.32 -4.77 1.67
N GLN A 373 3.02 -4.87 1.39
CA GLN A 373 2.43 -5.91 0.54
C GLN A 373 2.45 -7.32 1.16
N ASN A 374 2.50 -7.41 2.48
CA ASN A 374 2.49 -8.67 3.23
C ASN A 374 1.21 -8.83 4.07
N LEU A 375 1.09 -9.95 4.77
CA LEU A 375 -0.03 -10.26 5.66
C LEU A 375 0.48 -10.57 7.08
N THR A 376 -0.33 -10.34 8.10
CA THR A 376 0.00 -10.61 9.51
C THR A 376 -1.16 -11.36 10.18
N PHE A 377 -0.83 -12.48 10.83
CA PHE A 377 -1.67 -13.15 11.80
C PHE A 377 -1.32 -12.67 13.21
N ARG A 378 -2.33 -12.44 14.04
CA ARG A 378 -2.17 -12.00 15.43
C ARG A 378 -2.83 -13.02 16.34
N TRP A 379 -2.51 -12.97 17.64
CA TRP A 379 -3.04 -13.91 18.61
C TRP A 379 -2.68 -15.36 18.27
N VAL A 380 -1.50 -15.57 17.67
CA VAL A 380 -0.99 -16.92 17.39
C VAL A 380 -0.36 -17.46 18.66
N PRO A 381 -0.84 -18.59 19.23
CA PRO A 381 -0.18 -19.19 20.38
C PRO A 381 1.27 -19.52 20.09
N GLU A 382 2.17 -19.27 21.03
CA GLU A 382 3.60 -19.53 20.85
C GLU A 382 3.89 -21.01 20.53
N GLY A 383 3.13 -21.93 21.14
CA GLY A 383 3.21 -23.37 20.82
C GLY A 383 2.78 -23.74 19.41
N ALA A 384 2.07 -22.87 18.68
CA ALA A 384 1.59 -23.12 17.32
C ALA A 384 2.59 -22.72 16.23
N LEU A 385 3.67 -22.00 16.56
CA LEU A 385 4.58 -21.40 15.59
C LEU A 385 5.14 -22.42 14.57
N HIS A 386 5.51 -23.61 15.04
CA HIS A 386 6.03 -24.66 14.16
C HIS A 386 4.97 -25.12 13.15
N SER A 387 3.75 -25.42 13.61
CA SER A 387 2.67 -25.84 12.72
C SER A 387 2.25 -24.75 11.74
N VAL A 388 2.28 -23.48 12.16
CA VAL A 388 2.04 -22.34 11.27
C VAL A 388 3.13 -22.28 10.19
N TRP A 389 4.40 -22.40 10.56
CA TRP A 389 5.51 -22.39 9.61
C TRP A 389 5.43 -23.56 8.62
N GLU A 390 5.11 -24.78 9.05
CA GLU A 390 4.92 -25.94 8.17
C GLU A 390 3.80 -25.70 7.15
N GLU A 391 2.61 -25.28 7.61
CA GLU A 391 1.48 -25.00 6.71
C GLU A 391 1.77 -23.82 5.75
N LEU A 392 2.52 -22.81 6.20
CA LEU A 392 2.99 -21.73 5.32
C LEU A 392 3.97 -22.24 4.26
N ASN A 393 4.88 -23.17 4.60
CA ASN A 393 5.79 -23.79 3.63
C ASN A 393 5.03 -24.59 2.58
N GLU A 394 4.00 -25.34 2.96
CA GLU A 394 3.17 -26.12 2.03
C GLU A 394 2.52 -25.24 0.95
N ILE A 395 2.20 -23.99 1.28
CA ILE A 395 1.60 -23.03 0.34
C ILE A 395 2.61 -22.03 -0.23
N GLY A 396 3.91 -22.16 0.06
CA GLY A 396 4.97 -21.32 -0.49
C GLY A 396 5.16 -19.94 0.17
N PHE A 397 4.66 -19.74 1.39
CA PHE A 397 4.80 -18.52 2.19
C PHE A 397 5.62 -18.69 3.47
N GLY A 398 6.31 -19.82 3.64
CA GLY A 398 7.15 -20.12 4.81
C GLY A 398 8.55 -19.50 4.80
N GLN A 399 8.85 -18.63 3.82
CA GLN A 399 10.16 -17.99 3.69
C GLN A 399 10.41 -16.94 4.79
N SER A 400 11.64 -16.93 5.29
CA SER A 400 12.16 -15.95 6.24
C SER A 400 12.44 -14.58 5.60
N GLY A 401 12.82 -13.61 6.43
CA GLY A 401 13.33 -12.31 5.98
C GLY A 401 12.23 -11.37 5.50
N ILE A 402 11.10 -11.32 6.22
CA ILE A 402 10.12 -10.25 6.04
C ILE A 402 10.71 -8.92 6.54
N HIS A 403 10.42 -7.82 5.85
CA HIS A 403 10.99 -6.50 6.09
C HIS A 403 12.52 -6.41 5.94
N GLU A 404 13.15 -7.45 5.41
CA GLU A 404 14.55 -7.41 5.02
C GLU A 404 14.71 -7.00 3.54
N ILE A 405 15.96 -6.81 3.11
CA ILE A 405 16.31 -6.37 1.75
C ILE A 405 15.78 -7.29 0.64
N SER A 406 15.51 -8.56 0.95
CA SER A 406 14.88 -9.52 0.05
C SER A 406 13.35 -9.39 -0.05
N ASP A 407 12.69 -8.67 0.87
CA ASP A 407 11.24 -8.37 0.88
C ASP A 407 10.92 -7.19 -0.05
N VAL A 408 11.10 -7.42 -1.36
CA VAL A 408 11.05 -6.37 -2.38
C VAL A 408 9.62 -5.94 -2.72
N VAL A 409 9.32 -4.65 -2.55
CA VAL A 409 8.02 -4.06 -2.86
C VAL A 409 7.97 -3.56 -4.30
N SER A 410 6.94 -3.95 -5.04
CA SER A 410 6.76 -3.59 -6.45
C SER A 410 5.34 -3.15 -6.76
N CYS A 411 5.20 -2.14 -7.61
CA CYS A 411 3.90 -1.86 -8.24
C CYS A 411 3.71 -2.73 -9.50
N PRO A 412 2.48 -2.85 -10.03
CA PRO A 412 2.24 -3.66 -11.23
C PRO A 412 3.01 -3.24 -12.50
N GLY A 413 3.42 -1.96 -12.62
CA GLY A 413 4.21 -1.51 -13.79
C GLY A 413 3.50 -1.77 -15.13
N THR A 414 4.24 -2.08 -16.18
CA THR A 414 3.70 -2.36 -17.53
C THR A 414 2.95 -3.68 -17.64
N ASP A 415 2.83 -4.48 -16.57
CA ASP A 415 2.03 -5.71 -16.60
C ASP A 415 0.55 -5.38 -16.79
N SER A 416 0.06 -4.37 -16.08
CA SER A 416 -1.33 -3.93 -16.18
C SER A 416 -1.54 -2.41 -16.13
N CYS A 417 -0.57 -1.60 -15.71
CA CYS A 417 -0.80 -0.16 -15.55
C CYS A 417 -0.68 0.62 -16.87
N LYS A 418 -1.71 1.41 -17.24
CA LYS A 418 -1.67 2.36 -18.37
C LYS A 418 -0.51 3.37 -18.26
N LEU A 419 -0.14 3.75 -17.04
CA LEU A 419 0.94 4.72 -16.76
C LEU A 419 2.33 4.07 -16.66
N GLY A 420 2.42 2.73 -16.65
CA GLY A 420 3.68 2.01 -16.56
C GLY A 420 4.59 2.35 -17.74
N ILE A 421 5.85 2.66 -17.42
CA ILE A 421 6.93 2.86 -18.39
C ILE A 421 7.75 1.59 -18.50
N THR A 422 7.99 0.90 -17.38
CA THR A 422 8.74 -0.35 -17.30
C THR A 422 8.00 -1.44 -16.49
N SER A 423 8.40 -2.71 -16.66
CA SER A 423 7.95 -3.84 -15.85
C SER A 423 8.67 -3.81 -14.50
N SER A 424 7.98 -3.28 -13.49
CA SER A 424 8.51 -3.26 -12.13
C SER A 424 8.38 -4.59 -11.42
N MET A 425 7.35 -5.40 -11.71
CA MET A 425 7.25 -6.75 -11.12
C MET A 425 8.40 -7.63 -11.63
N GLY A 426 8.69 -7.58 -12.93
CA GLY A 426 9.80 -8.30 -13.53
C GLY A 426 11.18 -7.84 -13.04
N LEU A 427 11.38 -6.52 -12.89
CA LEU A 427 12.58 -6.02 -12.23
C LEU A 427 12.66 -6.54 -10.78
N GLY A 428 11.55 -6.56 -10.06
CA GLY A 428 11.52 -6.99 -8.66
C GLY A 428 11.99 -8.42 -8.49
N ARG A 429 11.60 -9.34 -9.39
CA ARG A 429 12.11 -10.72 -9.40
C ARG A 429 13.61 -10.78 -9.64
N ALA A 430 14.09 -10.10 -10.67
CA ALA A 430 15.51 -10.06 -10.98
C ALA A 430 16.38 -9.46 -9.85
N VAL A 431 15.82 -8.50 -9.10
CA VAL A 431 16.48 -7.91 -7.93
C VAL A 431 16.47 -8.86 -6.73
N MET A 432 15.35 -9.56 -6.47
CA MET A 432 15.28 -10.59 -5.43
C MET A 432 16.30 -11.71 -5.70
N ASP A 433 16.32 -12.27 -6.91
CA ASP A 433 17.27 -13.33 -7.31
C ASP A 433 18.73 -12.89 -7.09
N LYS A 434 19.02 -11.62 -7.41
CA LYS A 434 20.35 -11.04 -7.23
C LYS A 434 20.73 -10.90 -5.76
N ILE A 435 19.81 -10.42 -4.92
CA ILE A 435 20.00 -10.24 -3.48
C ILE A 435 20.19 -11.60 -2.80
N GLU A 436 19.39 -12.61 -3.15
CA GLU A 436 19.54 -13.98 -2.66
C GLU A 436 20.91 -14.54 -3.02
N GLY A 437 21.35 -14.36 -4.27
CA GLY A 437 22.69 -14.79 -4.72
C GLY A 437 23.86 -14.08 -4.01
N MET A 438 23.63 -12.93 -3.37
CA MET A 438 24.67 -12.21 -2.62
C MET A 438 24.93 -12.79 -1.22
N ASN A 439 24.03 -13.61 -0.67
CA ASN A 439 24.12 -14.20 0.68
C ASN A 439 24.48 -13.13 1.75
N ILE A 440 23.62 -12.12 1.89
CA ILE A 440 23.88 -10.95 2.74
C ILE A 440 23.65 -11.31 4.21
N ASP A 441 24.74 -11.45 4.98
CA ASP A 441 24.69 -11.66 6.43
C ASP A 441 24.80 -10.37 7.25
N ASP A 442 25.18 -9.25 6.62
CA ASP A 442 25.38 -7.97 7.32
C ASP A 442 24.07 -7.43 7.91
N PRO A 443 23.95 -7.22 9.24
CA PRO A 443 22.69 -6.84 9.88
C PRO A 443 22.13 -5.49 9.42
N LEU A 444 22.99 -4.52 9.09
CA LEU A 444 22.53 -3.22 8.60
C LEU A 444 21.96 -3.33 7.18
N THR A 445 22.60 -4.15 6.34
CA THR A 445 22.17 -4.37 4.96
C THR A 445 20.92 -5.22 4.89
N ARG A 446 20.80 -6.25 5.76
CA ARG A 446 19.58 -7.06 5.88
C ARG A 446 18.35 -6.19 6.15
N ARG A 447 18.46 -5.15 6.97
CA ARG A 447 17.35 -4.24 7.31
C ARG A 447 17.02 -3.18 6.24
N MET A 448 17.76 -3.13 5.13
CA MET A 448 17.48 -2.16 4.07
C MET A 448 16.19 -2.51 3.32
N HIS A 449 15.43 -1.51 2.89
CA HIS A 449 14.24 -1.69 2.06
C HIS A 449 14.55 -1.41 0.58
N VAL A 450 14.14 -2.33 -0.29
CA VAL A 450 14.21 -2.14 -1.74
C VAL A 450 12.82 -2.04 -2.33
N LYS A 451 12.53 -0.93 -3.01
CA LYS A 451 11.19 -0.68 -3.56
C LYS A 451 11.23 -0.12 -4.97
N MET A 452 10.29 -0.52 -5.81
CA MET A 452 10.27 -0.10 -7.20
C MET A 452 8.89 0.27 -7.73
N SER A 453 8.88 1.11 -8.76
CA SER A 453 7.68 1.48 -9.48
C SER A 453 7.96 1.61 -10.96
N GLY A 454 7.10 1.06 -11.82
CA GLY A 454 7.26 1.19 -13.27
C GLY A 454 7.13 2.62 -13.82
N CYS A 455 6.86 3.64 -13.00
CA CYS A 455 6.86 5.05 -13.40
C CYS A 455 7.09 5.99 -12.19
N PRO A 456 7.33 7.30 -12.42
CA PRO A 456 7.60 8.28 -11.36
C PRO A 456 6.45 8.52 -10.34
N ASN A 457 5.30 7.87 -10.47
CA ASN A 457 4.16 8.10 -9.57
C ASN A 457 4.33 7.52 -8.16
N GLY A 458 5.28 6.60 -7.95
CA GLY A 458 5.61 6.08 -6.63
C GLY A 458 4.53 5.21 -5.98
N CYS A 459 3.85 4.37 -6.77
CA CYS A 459 2.87 3.42 -6.24
C CYS A 459 3.51 2.33 -5.37
N GLY A 460 4.74 1.92 -5.67
CA GLY A 460 5.54 1.02 -4.82
C GLY A 460 6.34 1.76 -3.74
N GLN A 461 6.10 3.06 -3.52
CA GLN A 461 6.77 3.85 -2.47
C GLN A 461 8.31 3.96 -2.57
N HIS A 462 8.89 3.86 -3.78
CA HIS A 462 10.36 3.97 -4.00
C HIS A 462 11.05 5.20 -3.41
N HIS A 463 10.32 6.29 -3.13
CA HIS A 463 10.92 7.50 -2.57
C HIS A 463 11.39 7.34 -1.11
N VAL A 464 10.82 6.39 -0.36
CA VAL A 464 11.08 6.21 1.08
C VAL A 464 11.77 4.88 1.37
N ALA A 465 12.41 4.30 0.35
CA ALA A 465 13.19 3.08 0.48
C ALA A 465 14.68 3.42 0.59
N ASP A 466 15.47 2.57 1.23
CA ASP A 466 16.93 2.69 1.20
C ASP A 466 17.42 2.70 -0.24
N ILE A 467 16.92 1.77 -1.07
CA ILE A 467 17.13 1.78 -2.52
C ILE A 467 15.79 1.72 -3.25
N GLY A 468 15.43 2.86 -3.84
CA GLY A 468 14.24 3.03 -4.65
C GLY A 468 14.52 3.04 -6.14
N PHE A 469 13.63 2.45 -6.94
CA PHE A 469 13.69 2.52 -8.40
C PHE A 469 12.40 3.10 -9.00
N HIS A 470 12.52 4.00 -9.98
CA HIS A 470 11.39 4.34 -10.82
C HIS A 470 11.67 4.13 -12.32
N GLY A 471 10.68 3.61 -13.03
CA GLY A 471 10.75 3.35 -14.46
C GLY A 471 10.92 4.63 -15.27
N ALA A 472 11.76 4.54 -16.29
CA ALA A 472 12.11 5.58 -17.24
C ALA A 472 12.42 4.96 -18.61
N ALA A 473 12.60 5.80 -19.61
CA ALA A 473 13.19 5.40 -20.89
C ALA A 473 14.55 6.09 -21.06
N SER A 474 15.51 5.36 -21.61
CA SER A 474 16.81 5.89 -22.01
C SER A 474 16.99 5.78 -23.53
N LYS A 475 17.81 6.67 -24.10
CA LYS A 475 18.21 6.61 -25.51
C LYS A 475 19.35 5.60 -25.66
N ALA A 476 19.33 4.83 -26.72
CA ALA A 476 20.39 3.89 -27.11
C ALA A 476 20.62 3.98 -28.64
N PRO A 477 21.75 3.48 -29.18
CA PRO A 477 22.07 3.58 -30.61
C PRO A 477 20.95 3.10 -31.53
N SER A 478 20.25 2.02 -31.16
CA SER A 478 19.18 1.42 -31.96
C SER A 478 17.77 1.74 -31.44
N GLY A 479 17.57 2.88 -30.77
CA GLY A 479 16.26 3.39 -30.37
C GLY A 479 16.16 3.78 -28.89
N GLN A 480 15.16 3.23 -28.21
CA GLN A 480 14.97 3.41 -26.77
C GLN A 480 15.09 2.08 -26.05
N VAL A 481 15.56 2.14 -24.81
CA VAL A 481 15.64 1.00 -23.89
C VAL A 481 14.86 1.32 -22.60
N PRO A 482 14.26 0.31 -21.96
CA PRO A 482 13.67 0.48 -20.64
C PRO A 482 14.80 0.75 -19.64
N ALA A 483 14.60 1.69 -18.73
CA ALA A 483 15.61 2.09 -17.77
C ALA A 483 14.99 2.48 -16.43
N TYR A 484 15.82 2.63 -15.41
CA TYR A 484 15.42 3.06 -14.09
C TYR A 484 16.32 4.19 -13.59
N GLU A 485 15.71 5.15 -12.89
CA GLU A 485 16.42 6.10 -12.04
C GLU A 485 16.32 5.63 -10.59
N LEU A 486 17.37 5.90 -9.81
CA LEU A 486 17.49 5.44 -8.44
C LEU A 486 17.19 6.58 -7.45
N PHE A 487 16.68 6.19 -6.29
CA PHE A 487 16.49 7.03 -5.11
C PHE A 487 17.23 6.35 -3.97
N LEU A 488 18.20 7.03 -3.38
CA LEU A 488 19.11 6.42 -2.39
C LEU A 488 18.95 7.10 -1.04
N GLY A 489 18.79 6.29 0.01
CA GLY A 489 18.71 6.75 1.41
C GLY A 489 17.35 7.33 1.80
N GLY A 490 16.26 6.87 1.20
CA GLY A 490 14.93 7.11 1.75
C GLY A 490 14.71 6.26 3.00
N SER A 491 13.78 6.66 3.86
CA SER A 491 13.44 5.91 5.07
C SER A 491 12.02 6.22 5.53
N TYR A 492 11.46 5.36 6.37
CA TYR A 492 10.21 5.61 7.11
C TYR A 492 10.17 4.94 8.49
N GLU A 493 11.24 4.25 8.89
CA GLU A 493 11.27 3.54 10.17
C GLU A 493 11.50 4.51 11.33
N GLU A 494 11.04 4.13 12.52
CA GLU A 494 11.30 4.84 13.78
C GLU A 494 10.88 6.31 13.79
N GLY A 495 9.84 6.67 13.01
CA GLY A 495 9.36 8.04 12.88
C GLY A 495 10.23 8.94 11.98
N ASP A 496 11.31 8.41 11.41
CA ASP A 496 12.22 9.12 10.51
C ASP A 496 11.84 8.88 9.04
N THR A 497 10.91 9.71 8.54
CA THR A 497 10.51 9.68 7.12
C THR A 497 11.40 10.59 6.28
N ARG A 498 12.20 10.02 5.38
CA ARG A 498 13.08 10.74 4.44
C ARG A 498 12.76 10.41 3.00
N ILE A 499 12.89 11.40 2.13
CA ILE A 499 12.84 11.20 0.68
C ILE A 499 14.27 10.93 0.19
N GLY A 500 14.47 9.79 -0.47
CA GLY A 500 15.76 9.39 -1.02
C GLY A 500 16.30 10.38 -2.06
N LEU A 501 17.62 10.43 -2.15
CA LEU A 501 18.37 11.25 -3.09
C LEU A 501 18.21 10.68 -4.50
N ARG A 502 17.59 11.47 -5.38
CA ARG A 502 17.41 11.08 -6.78
C ARG A 502 18.72 11.16 -7.55
N THR A 503 19.10 10.07 -8.19
CA THR A 503 20.24 10.02 -9.12
C THR A 503 19.82 10.50 -10.52
N ARG A 504 20.79 10.95 -11.31
CA ARG A 504 20.60 11.45 -12.68
C ARG A 504 20.78 10.35 -13.71
N THR A 505 21.67 9.40 -13.42
CA THR A 505 21.96 8.29 -14.33
C THR A 505 20.78 7.34 -14.45
N LYS A 506 20.35 7.12 -15.70
CA LYS A 506 19.33 6.13 -16.05
C LYS A 506 20.02 4.81 -16.36
N VAL A 507 19.80 3.81 -15.53
CA VAL A 507 20.38 2.46 -15.67
C VAL A 507 19.43 1.61 -16.53
N PRO A 508 19.88 1.02 -17.65
CA PRO A 508 19.08 0.08 -18.44
C PRO A 508 18.51 -1.05 -17.56
N ALA A 509 17.25 -1.43 -17.79
CA ALA A 509 16.50 -2.30 -16.89
C ALA A 509 17.18 -3.64 -16.60
N LYS A 510 17.84 -4.24 -17.60
CA LYS A 510 18.57 -5.51 -17.46
C LYS A 510 19.85 -5.42 -16.62
N ARG A 511 20.39 -4.21 -16.43
CA ARG A 511 21.62 -3.95 -15.66
C ARG A 511 21.37 -3.44 -14.25
N VAL A 512 20.10 -3.20 -13.90
CA VAL A 512 19.73 -2.71 -12.56
C VAL A 512 20.15 -3.68 -11.45
N PRO A 513 20.00 -5.02 -11.57
CA PRO A 513 20.45 -5.94 -10.52
C PRO A 513 21.96 -5.82 -10.22
N ASP A 514 22.80 -5.72 -11.25
CA ASP A 514 24.24 -5.54 -11.07
C ASP A 514 24.60 -4.16 -10.50
N ALA A 515 23.86 -3.11 -10.91
CA ALA A 515 24.02 -1.78 -10.33
C ALA A 515 23.64 -1.75 -8.84
N LEU A 516 22.60 -2.47 -8.43
CA LEU A 516 22.20 -2.63 -7.03
C LEU A 516 23.32 -3.31 -6.21
N GLU A 517 23.83 -4.45 -6.70
CA GLU A 517 24.96 -5.13 -6.04
C GLU A 517 26.16 -4.19 -5.88
N LYS A 518 26.49 -3.42 -6.92
CA LYS A 518 27.59 -2.47 -6.88
C LYS A 518 27.36 -1.36 -5.84
N VAL A 519 26.13 -0.84 -5.72
CA VAL A 519 25.76 0.15 -4.70
C VAL A 519 25.89 -0.43 -3.28
N ILE A 520 25.44 -1.67 -3.07
CA ILE A 520 25.56 -2.35 -1.77
C ILE A 520 27.03 -2.58 -1.41
N LYS A 521 27.84 -3.06 -2.34
CA LYS A 521 29.29 -3.24 -2.14
C LYS A 521 30.01 -1.92 -1.87
N PHE A 522 29.58 -0.84 -2.52
CA PHE A 522 30.08 0.49 -2.24
C PHE A 522 29.72 0.95 -0.82
N TYR A 523 28.49 0.71 -0.38
CA TYR A 523 28.10 0.96 1.01
C TYR A 523 28.98 0.18 2.00
N TRP A 524 29.21 -1.11 1.80
CA TRP A 524 30.09 -1.89 2.67
C TRP A 524 31.52 -1.37 2.75
N ALA A 525 32.06 -0.89 1.63
CA ALA A 525 33.44 -0.44 1.55
C ALA A 525 33.69 0.94 2.18
N TYR A 526 32.68 1.83 2.19
CA TYR A 526 32.87 3.25 2.52
C TYR A 526 31.98 3.76 3.66
N ARG A 527 31.12 2.91 4.23
CA ARG A 527 30.35 3.28 5.43
C ARG A 527 31.24 3.41 6.66
N GLU A 528 30.83 4.29 7.55
CA GLU A 528 31.39 4.37 8.90
C GLU A 528 30.83 3.22 9.77
N GLN A 529 31.46 2.98 10.92
CA GLN A 529 31.04 1.91 11.81
C GLN A 529 29.62 2.15 12.33
N GLY A 530 28.71 1.20 12.09
CA GLY A 530 27.32 1.29 12.53
C GLY A 530 26.45 2.23 11.68
N GLU A 531 26.98 2.82 10.62
CA GLU A 531 26.25 3.77 9.79
C GLU A 531 25.23 3.06 8.90
N GLU A 532 23.94 3.38 9.07
CA GLU A 532 22.85 2.86 8.22
C GLU A 532 22.89 3.47 6.81
N PHE A 533 22.32 2.77 5.82
CA PHE A 533 22.38 3.20 4.42
C PHE A 533 21.78 4.60 4.19
N LYS A 534 20.69 4.93 4.89
CA LYS A 534 20.06 6.26 4.85
C LYS A 534 20.99 7.40 5.26
N ASP A 535 21.81 7.18 6.28
CA ASP A 535 22.76 8.17 6.81
C ASP A 535 24.02 8.22 5.93
N PHE A 536 24.49 7.07 5.47
CA PHE A 536 25.56 6.96 4.47
C PHE A 536 25.24 7.74 3.20
N ALA A 537 24.05 7.54 2.63
CA ALA A 537 23.61 8.23 1.42
C ALA A 537 23.48 9.74 1.66
N ALA A 538 22.95 10.15 2.82
CA ALA A 538 22.84 11.56 3.20
C ALA A 538 24.21 12.24 3.34
N ARG A 539 25.19 11.56 3.96
CA ARG A 539 26.56 12.05 4.15
C ARG A 539 27.30 12.25 2.84
N LEU A 540 27.24 11.27 1.93
CA LEU A 540 27.92 11.36 0.64
C LEU A 540 27.21 12.28 -0.35
N GLY A 541 25.88 12.31 -0.32
CA GLY A 541 25.07 12.98 -1.31
C GLY A 541 25.05 12.25 -2.67
N PRO A 542 24.22 12.72 -3.63
CA PRO A 542 23.97 11.97 -4.87
C PRO A 542 25.15 11.92 -5.83
N LYS A 543 26.11 12.86 -5.72
CA LYS A 543 27.23 12.98 -6.67
C LYS A 543 28.19 11.79 -6.62
N GLU A 544 28.41 11.24 -5.42
CA GLU A 544 29.34 10.11 -5.22
C GLU A 544 28.81 8.81 -5.81
N PHE A 545 27.48 8.68 -5.97
CA PHE A 545 26.87 7.51 -6.60
C PHE A 545 26.85 7.58 -8.13
N GLU A 546 27.01 8.77 -8.73
CA GLU A 546 26.94 8.91 -10.20
C GLU A 546 28.01 8.13 -10.95
N PRO A 547 29.31 8.16 -10.58
CA PRO A 547 30.33 7.38 -11.28
C PRO A 547 30.03 5.88 -11.27
N ILE A 548 29.50 5.38 -10.14
CA ILE A 548 29.13 3.96 -9.97
C ILE A 548 28.02 3.57 -10.94
N LEU A 549 26.97 4.39 -11.04
CA LEU A 549 25.83 4.11 -11.91
C LEU A 549 26.16 4.32 -13.39
N GLN A 550 27.10 5.21 -13.71
CA GLN A 550 27.55 5.48 -15.07
C GLN A 550 28.20 4.25 -15.74
N GLU A 551 28.84 3.37 -14.95
CA GLU A 551 29.38 2.09 -15.44
C GLU A 551 28.33 1.25 -16.18
N PHE A 552 27.05 1.37 -15.79
CA PHE A 552 25.96 0.56 -16.32
C PHE A 552 25.17 1.25 -17.43
N LYS A 553 25.43 2.53 -17.71
CA LYS A 553 24.56 3.37 -18.53
C LYS A 553 24.58 3.01 -20.03
N GLU A 554 25.76 2.69 -20.57
CA GLU A 554 25.98 2.67 -22.02
C GLU A 554 25.57 1.33 -22.65
N VAL A 555 24.60 1.37 -23.57
CA VAL A 555 24.07 0.22 -24.32
C VAL A 555 24.67 0.20 -25.73
N GLY A 556 25.08 -0.99 -26.19
CA GLY A 556 25.63 -1.17 -27.54
C GLY A 556 24.57 -1.10 -28.65
N GLU A 557 25.01 -1.20 -29.91
CA GLU A 557 24.10 -1.39 -31.05
C GLU A 557 23.31 -2.69 -30.92
N LEU A 558 22.07 -2.70 -31.42
CA LEU A 558 21.21 -3.88 -31.38
C LEU A 558 21.80 -5.02 -32.22
N ASN A 559 22.25 -6.06 -31.53
CA ASN A 559 22.74 -7.30 -32.10
C ASN A 559 22.34 -8.47 -31.18
N ARG A 560 22.86 -9.67 -31.44
CA ARG A 560 22.53 -10.87 -30.66
C ARG A 560 22.88 -10.74 -29.16
N ASP A 561 23.96 -10.06 -28.84
CA ASP A 561 24.49 -9.95 -27.47
C ASP A 561 23.79 -8.84 -26.68
N THR A 562 23.36 -7.77 -27.34
CA THR A 562 22.69 -6.61 -26.71
C THR A 562 21.16 -6.67 -26.79
N LEU A 563 20.58 -7.65 -27.50
CA LEU A 563 19.14 -7.77 -27.72
C LEU A 563 18.32 -7.65 -26.43
N GLN A 564 18.78 -8.30 -25.36
CA GLN A 564 18.07 -8.30 -24.08
C GLN A 564 17.97 -6.90 -23.46
N GLU A 565 18.92 -6.00 -23.72
CA GLU A 565 18.90 -4.62 -23.20
C GLU A 565 17.81 -3.77 -23.86
N TYR A 566 17.37 -4.17 -25.06
CA TYR A 566 16.26 -3.55 -25.79
C TYR A 566 14.91 -4.21 -25.48
N ILE A 567 14.82 -5.15 -24.54
CA ILE A 567 13.59 -5.83 -24.14
C ILE A 567 13.38 -5.60 -22.64
N ASP A 568 12.16 -5.20 -22.27
CA ASP A 568 11.80 -5.02 -20.86
C ASP A 568 11.60 -6.37 -20.16
N TRP A 569 11.60 -6.37 -18.82
CA TRP A 569 11.33 -7.60 -18.07
C TRP A 569 9.92 -8.15 -18.40
N ASP A 570 9.82 -9.47 -18.51
CA ASP A 570 8.61 -10.24 -18.89
C ASP A 570 7.98 -9.89 -20.25
N LYS A 571 8.72 -9.18 -21.11
CA LYS A 571 8.30 -8.91 -22.49
C LYS A 571 9.18 -9.71 -23.46
N THR A 572 8.64 -9.93 -24.65
CA THR A 572 9.31 -10.65 -25.75
C THR A 572 9.55 -9.77 -26.97
N VAL A 573 9.09 -8.52 -26.91
CA VAL A 573 9.16 -7.55 -28.00
C VAL A 573 10.16 -6.45 -27.69
N LYS A 574 10.73 -5.86 -28.74
CA LYS A 574 11.58 -4.67 -28.61
C LYS A 574 10.81 -3.56 -27.90
N TYR A 575 11.44 -2.97 -26.90
CA TYR A 575 10.87 -1.92 -26.08
C TYR A 575 10.50 -0.71 -26.92
N LYS A 576 9.30 -0.20 -26.63
CA LYS A 576 8.78 1.05 -27.15
C LYS A 576 8.09 1.75 -25.99
N LEU A 577 8.40 3.04 -25.80
CA LEU A 577 7.73 3.82 -24.79
C LEU A 577 6.25 3.99 -25.17
N GLU A 578 5.40 3.30 -24.43
CA GLU A 578 3.95 3.32 -24.58
C GLU A 578 3.33 3.61 -23.21
N ARG A 579 2.87 4.85 -23.05
CA ARG A 579 2.27 5.35 -21.83
C ARG A 579 0.90 5.94 -22.15
N GLY A 580 -0.14 5.33 -21.60
CA GLY A 580 -1.50 5.86 -21.66
C GLY A 580 -1.75 6.97 -20.64
N GLU A 581 -2.98 7.45 -20.59
CA GLU A 581 -3.41 8.43 -19.59
C GLU A 581 -3.87 7.76 -18.30
N GLY A 582 -3.63 8.44 -17.17
CA GLY A 582 -4.11 7.97 -15.88
C GLY A 582 -5.57 8.32 -15.72
N GLU A 583 -6.45 7.34 -15.59
CA GLU A 583 -7.90 7.56 -15.43
C GLU A 583 -8.26 8.38 -14.21
N CYS A 584 -7.57 8.17 -13.10
CA CYS A 584 -7.78 9.04 -11.94
C CYS A 584 -7.40 10.50 -12.27
N ALA A 585 -6.57 10.76 -13.27
CA ALA A 585 -6.19 12.10 -13.73
C ALA A 585 -7.11 12.63 -14.85
N VAL A 586 -8.29 12.04 -15.05
CA VAL A 586 -9.35 12.59 -15.89
C VAL A 586 -10.25 13.50 -15.07
#